data_AF-A0A067D3D3-F1
#
_entry.id   AF-A0A067D3D3-F1
#
_cell.length_a   1.000
_cell.length_b   1.000
_cell.length_c   1.000
_cell.angle_alpha   90.00
_cell.angle_beta   90.00
_cell.angle_gamma   90.00
#
_symmetry.space_group_name_H-M   'P 1'
#
loop_
_entity.id
_entity.type
_entity.pdbx_description
1 polymer ?
#
loop_
_entity_poly.entity_id
_entity_poly.type
_entity_poly.pdbx_seq_one_letter_code
_entity_poly.pdbx_strand_id
1 'polypeptide(L)'
;MLSPLSPSCLELSIAPFLHSTFALFCQAPPTIAHWTHEGTAVVIHDLHRFAHEMLPRYFGHCNLVLFVRQLHGFGFRNFKSASGAWEFCHTHFVLEQPERLRYIQRADEDGPTSLQVEMSEIGDQVSHLTALVSHLTQERRCCLATQASTEDADLLDEVFEILELPQQPLTVVPSGSWDY
;
A
#
# COMPACT_ATOMS: atom_id res chain seq x y z
N MET A 1 -33.35 -1.45 -41.23
CA MET A 1 -31.91 -1.30 -41.47
C MET A 1 -31.41 -0.26 -40.47
N LEU A 2 -31.02 -0.69 -39.27
CA LEU A 2 -30.44 0.20 -38.27
C LEU A 2 -28.96 0.37 -38.62
N SER A 3 -28.57 1.61 -38.91
CA SER A 3 -27.19 1.98 -39.23
C SER A 3 -26.25 1.63 -38.05
N PRO A 4 -25.01 1.17 -38.32
CA PRO A 4 -24.04 0.98 -37.25
C PRO A 4 -23.70 2.35 -36.65
N LEU A 5 -23.89 2.48 -35.33
CA LEU A 5 -23.44 3.65 -34.58
C LEU A 5 -21.94 3.80 -34.82
N SER A 6 -21.55 4.86 -35.52
CA SER A 6 -20.15 5.26 -35.62
C SER A 6 -19.62 5.46 -34.20
N PRO A 7 -18.44 4.93 -33.84
CA PRO A 7 -17.85 5.19 -32.53
C PRO A 7 -17.71 6.70 -32.40
N SER A 8 -18.53 7.29 -31.52
CA SER A 8 -18.51 8.71 -31.24
C SER A 8 -17.06 9.07 -30.89
N CYS A 9 -16.49 10.13 -31.49
CA CYS A 9 -15.10 10.57 -31.30
C CYS A 9 -14.66 10.73 -29.83
N LEU A 10 -15.60 10.67 -28.89
CA LEU A 10 -15.41 10.57 -27.44
C LEU A 10 -14.69 9.29 -26.99
N GLU A 11 -14.77 8.18 -27.74
CA GLU A 11 -14.05 6.93 -27.40
C GLU A 11 -12.53 7.04 -27.56
N LEU A 12 -12.04 7.95 -28.41
CA LEU A 12 -10.61 8.15 -28.67
C LEU A 12 -9.88 8.92 -27.55
N SER A 13 -10.62 9.47 -26.58
CA SER A 13 -10.08 10.26 -25.46
C SER A 13 -9.74 9.42 -24.24
N ILE A 14 -10.16 8.16 -24.18
CA ILE A 14 -9.99 7.32 -23.00
C ILE A 14 -8.61 6.66 -23.05
N ALA A 15 -7.87 6.73 -21.96
CA ALA A 15 -6.57 6.07 -21.89
C ALA A 15 -6.73 4.55 -22.14
N PRO A 16 -5.93 3.93 -23.04
CA PRO A 16 -6.07 2.50 -23.36
C PRO A 16 -6.02 1.59 -22.14
N PHE A 17 -5.23 1.96 -21.14
CA PHE A 17 -5.16 1.27 -19.85
C PHE A 17 -6.53 1.14 -19.17
N LEU A 18 -7.33 2.21 -19.16
CA LEU A 18 -8.64 2.23 -18.51
C LEU A 18 -9.65 1.36 -19.27
N HIS A 19 -9.63 1.42 -20.60
CA HIS A 19 -10.49 0.58 -21.43
C HIS A 19 -10.16 -0.91 -21.23
N SER A 20 -8.88 -1.27 -21.27
CA SER A 20 -8.43 -2.64 -21.02
C SER A 20 -8.77 -3.10 -19.59
N THR A 21 -8.61 -2.22 -18.60
CA THR A 21 -8.95 -2.53 -17.20
C THR A 21 -10.45 -2.79 -17.03
N PHE A 22 -11.29 -1.93 -17.60
CA PHE A 22 -12.75 -2.10 -17.56
C PHE A 22 -13.17 -3.42 -18.22
N ALA A 23 -12.67 -3.68 -19.43
CA ALA A 23 -12.94 -4.93 -20.14
C ALA A 23 -12.46 -6.17 -19.36
N LEU A 24 -11.30 -6.07 -18.70
CA LEU A 24 -10.74 -7.14 -17.86
C LEU A 24 -11.71 -7.53 -16.75
N PHE A 25 -12.22 -6.57 -15.97
CA PHE A 25 -13.13 -6.89 -14.86
C PHE A 25 -14.51 -7.34 -15.33
N CYS A 26 -14.98 -6.87 -16.50
CA CYS A 26 -16.22 -7.38 -17.10
C CYS A 26 -16.13 -8.86 -17.52
N GLN A 27 -14.94 -9.35 -17.85
CA GLN A 27 -14.72 -10.74 -18.30
C GLN A 27 -14.03 -11.62 -17.26
N ALA A 28 -13.68 -11.08 -16.10
CA ALA A 28 -13.01 -11.83 -15.05
C ALA A 28 -13.95 -12.89 -14.46
N PRO A 29 -13.46 -14.12 -14.21
CA PRO A 29 -14.20 -15.10 -13.42
C PRO A 29 -14.45 -14.54 -12.01
N PRO A 30 -15.67 -14.63 -11.46
CA PRO A 30 -16.00 -14.04 -10.15
C PRO A 30 -15.16 -14.55 -8.97
N THR A 31 -14.52 -15.72 -9.13
CA THR A 31 -13.61 -16.32 -8.15
C THR A 31 -12.21 -15.68 -8.14
N ILE A 32 -11.84 -14.97 -9.21
CA ILE A 32 -10.57 -14.26 -9.33
C ILE A 32 -10.79 -12.78 -9.01
N ALA A 33 -11.74 -12.16 -9.71
CA ALA A 33 -12.07 -10.76 -9.56
C ALA A 33 -13.50 -10.47 -10.03
N HIS A 34 -14.13 -9.44 -9.48
CA HIS A 34 -15.47 -9.01 -9.88
C HIS A 34 -15.73 -7.55 -9.57
N TRP A 35 -16.81 -7.01 -10.13
CA TRP A 35 -17.41 -5.76 -9.66
C TRP A 35 -18.20 -5.99 -8.38
N THR A 36 -18.21 -5.00 -7.48
CA THR A 36 -19.14 -5.01 -6.34
C THR A 36 -20.59 -5.03 -6.83
N HIS A 37 -21.52 -5.41 -5.97
CA HIS A 37 -22.96 -5.45 -6.31
C HIS A 37 -23.47 -4.09 -6.85
N GLU A 38 -22.93 -2.98 -6.35
CA GLU A 38 -23.29 -1.64 -6.80
C GLU A 38 -22.58 -1.21 -8.08
N GLY A 39 -21.58 -1.96 -8.55
CA GLY A 39 -20.79 -1.64 -9.74
C GLY A 39 -19.88 -0.42 -9.59
N THR A 40 -19.65 0.05 -8.35
CA THR A 40 -18.87 1.27 -8.03
C THR A 40 -17.41 0.98 -7.69
N ALA A 41 -17.06 -0.29 -7.52
CA ALA A 41 -15.71 -0.74 -7.20
C ALA A 41 -15.45 -2.11 -7.80
N VAL A 42 -14.17 -2.47 -7.91
CA VAL A 42 -13.71 -3.78 -8.36
C VAL A 42 -12.92 -4.48 -7.26
N VAL A 43 -13.15 -5.76 -7.10
CA VAL A 43 -12.57 -6.60 -6.05
C VAL A 43 -11.72 -7.68 -6.69
N ILE A 44 -10.51 -7.87 -6.17
CA ILE A 44 -9.59 -8.95 -6.52
C ILE A 44 -9.43 -9.88 -5.31
N HIS A 45 -9.88 -11.12 -5.46
CA HIS A 45 -9.86 -12.14 -4.40
C HIS A 45 -8.54 -12.90 -4.37
N ASP A 46 -8.00 -13.20 -5.55
CA ASP A 46 -6.75 -13.95 -5.72
C ASP A 46 -5.78 -13.17 -6.60
N LEU A 47 -4.84 -12.48 -5.95
CA LEU A 47 -3.82 -11.68 -6.61
C LEU A 47 -2.93 -12.51 -7.54
N HIS A 48 -2.61 -13.75 -7.16
CA HIS A 48 -1.71 -14.61 -7.93
C HIS A 48 -2.40 -15.07 -9.21
N ARG A 49 -3.62 -15.60 -9.11
CA ARG A 49 -4.41 -16.00 -10.29
C ARG A 49 -4.74 -14.80 -11.17
N PHE A 50 -5.09 -13.66 -10.58
CA PHE A 50 -5.32 -12.42 -11.34
C PHE A 50 -4.08 -12.03 -12.17
N ALA A 51 -2.90 -12.04 -11.54
CA ALA A 51 -1.65 -11.69 -12.19
C ALA A 51 -1.28 -12.63 -13.36
N HIS A 52 -1.50 -13.93 -13.21
CA HIS A 52 -1.08 -14.93 -14.21
C HIS A 52 -2.15 -15.26 -15.26
N GLU A 53 -3.44 -15.18 -14.91
CA GLU A 53 -4.54 -15.57 -15.80
C GLU A 53 -5.18 -14.36 -16.50
N MET A 54 -5.27 -13.21 -15.83
CA MET A 54 -5.97 -12.03 -16.36
C MET A 54 -5.03 -11.04 -17.03
N LEU A 55 -3.98 -10.58 -16.34
CA LEU A 55 -3.12 -9.51 -16.86
C LEU A 55 -2.48 -9.81 -18.23
N PRO A 56 -1.97 -11.03 -18.52
CA PRO A 56 -1.36 -11.31 -19.81
C PRO A 56 -2.33 -11.20 -21.00
N ARG A 57 -3.63 -11.38 -20.77
CA ARG A 57 -4.68 -11.27 -21.81
C ARG A 57 -4.95 -9.83 -22.23
N TYR A 58 -4.68 -8.86 -21.36
CA TYR A 58 -5.04 -7.44 -21.56
C TYR A 58 -3.84 -6.49 -21.65
N PHE A 59 -2.71 -6.83 -21.01
CA PHE A 59 -1.55 -5.93 -20.87
C PHE A 59 -0.23 -6.55 -21.35
N GLY A 60 -0.22 -7.83 -21.77
CA GLY A 60 0.98 -8.51 -22.28
C GLY A 60 2.05 -8.81 -21.23
N HIS A 61 1.74 -8.65 -19.94
CA HIS A 61 2.62 -8.98 -18.82
C HIS A 61 1.80 -9.51 -17.62
N CYS A 62 2.46 -10.19 -16.68
CA CYS A 62 1.87 -10.63 -15.41
C CYS A 62 2.21 -9.74 -14.21
N ASN A 63 2.91 -8.62 -14.42
CA ASN A 63 3.39 -7.78 -13.33
C ASN A 63 2.25 -6.99 -12.67
N LEU A 64 1.77 -7.49 -11.54
CA LEU A 64 0.71 -6.87 -10.75
C LEU A 64 1.12 -5.49 -10.19
N VAL A 65 2.39 -5.31 -9.82
CA VAL A 65 2.89 -4.04 -9.30
C VAL A 65 2.75 -2.94 -10.34
N LEU A 66 3.07 -3.23 -11.61
CA LEU A 66 2.89 -2.26 -12.69
C LEU A 66 1.42 -1.93 -12.93
N PHE A 67 0.54 -2.93 -12.83
CA PHE A 67 -0.90 -2.71 -12.95
C PHE A 67 -1.44 -1.81 -11.83
N VAL A 68 -1.06 -2.08 -10.56
CA VAL A 68 -1.47 -1.26 -9.41
C VAL A 68 -0.90 0.15 -9.48
N ARG A 69 0.37 0.31 -9.90
CA ARG A 69 0.96 1.65 -10.12
C ARG A 69 0.20 2.45 -11.19
N GLN A 70 -0.27 1.80 -12.25
CA GLN A 70 -1.11 2.47 -13.24
C GLN A 70 -2.46 2.88 -12.63
N LEU A 71 -3.12 2.01 -11.85
CA LEU A 71 -4.33 2.37 -11.11
C LEU A 71 -4.11 3.61 -10.23
N HIS A 72 -3.05 3.62 -9.42
CA HIS A 72 -2.72 4.78 -8.58
C HIS A 72 -2.43 6.04 -9.39
N GLY A 73 -1.73 5.90 -10.53
CA GLY A 73 -1.49 7.01 -11.46
C GLY A 73 -2.75 7.61 -12.06
N PHE A 74 -3.86 6.86 -12.10
CA PHE A 74 -5.20 7.33 -12.51
C PHE A 74 -6.10 7.68 -11.31
N GLY A 75 -5.55 7.78 -10.10
CA GLY A 75 -6.27 8.23 -8.90
C GLY A 75 -7.17 7.18 -8.26
N PHE A 76 -7.03 5.90 -8.61
CA PHE A 76 -7.78 4.84 -7.94
C PHE A 76 -7.31 4.70 -6.49
N ARG A 77 -8.27 4.48 -5.60
CA ARG A 77 -8.03 4.18 -4.19
C ARG A 77 -8.18 2.69 -3.98
N ASN A 78 -7.28 2.10 -3.20
CA ASN A 78 -7.32 0.71 -2.78
C ASN A 78 -7.72 0.61 -1.30
N PHE A 79 -8.35 -0.50 -0.93
CA PHE A 79 -8.54 -0.88 0.47
C PHE A 79 -8.62 -2.39 0.60
N LYS A 80 -8.24 -2.88 1.78
CA LYS A 80 -8.32 -4.30 2.09
C LYS A 80 -9.61 -4.59 2.84
N SER A 81 -10.48 -5.40 2.25
CA SER A 81 -11.73 -5.83 2.86
C SER A 81 -11.50 -6.75 4.06
N ALA A 82 -12.53 -6.95 4.89
CA ALA A 82 -12.47 -7.85 6.05
C ALA A 82 -12.17 -9.31 5.68
N SER A 83 -12.52 -9.74 4.46
CA SER A 83 -12.19 -11.08 3.93
C SER A 83 -10.76 -11.19 3.41
N GLY A 84 -9.99 -10.09 3.43
CA GLY A 84 -8.62 -10.03 2.93
C GLY A 84 -8.49 -9.74 1.43
N ALA A 85 -9.60 -9.62 0.71
CA ALA A 85 -9.61 -9.25 -0.71
C ALA A 85 -9.29 -7.77 -0.91
N TRP A 86 -8.67 -7.44 -2.04
CA TRP A 86 -8.32 -6.07 -2.42
C TRP A 86 -9.43 -5.44 -3.24
N GLU A 87 -9.89 -4.27 -2.82
CA GLU A 87 -10.91 -3.51 -3.52
C GLU A 87 -10.33 -2.20 -4.04
N PHE A 88 -10.63 -1.86 -5.29
CA PHE A 88 -10.20 -0.64 -5.96
C PHE A 88 -11.43 0.14 -6.41
N CYS A 89 -11.46 1.44 -6.12
CA CYS A 89 -12.58 2.30 -6.50
C CYS A 89 -12.09 3.64 -7.06
N HIS A 90 -12.94 4.22 -7.91
CA HIS A 90 -12.74 5.57 -8.43
C HIS A 90 -14.10 6.17 -8.80
N THR A 91 -14.30 7.47 -8.52
CA THR A 91 -15.58 8.16 -8.69
C THR A 91 -16.19 8.00 -10.08
N HIS A 92 -15.35 7.90 -11.12
CA HIS A 92 -15.74 7.79 -12.52
C HIS A 92 -15.52 6.40 -13.15
N PHE A 93 -15.08 5.41 -12.36
CA PHE A 93 -14.91 4.02 -12.82
C PHE A 93 -16.10 3.19 -12.32
N VAL A 94 -17.19 3.18 -13.09
CA VAL A 94 -18.47 2.60 -12.69
C VAL A 94 -19.00 1.68 -13.80
N LEU A 95 -19.42 0.46 -13.45
CA LEU A 95 -19.86 -0.58 -14.38
C LEU A 95 -20.99 -0.11 -15.31
N GLU A 96 -22.02 0.51 -14.73
CA GLU A 96 -23.22 0.94 -15.47
C GLU A 96 -22.99 2.20 -16.31
N GLN A 97 -21.85 2.88 -16.16
CA GLN A 97 -21.56 4.18 -16.79
C GLN A 97 -20.16 4.21 -17.42
N PRO A 98 -19.87 3.34 -18.41
CA PRO A 98 -18.54 3.25 -19.03
C PRO A 98 -18.11 4.54 -19.76
N GLU A 99 -19.05 5.38 -20.18
CA GLU A 99 -18.76 6.69 -20.78
C GLU A 99 -18.07 7.65 -19.81
N ARG A 100 -18.14 7.39 -18.49
CA ARG A 100 -17.46 8.21 -17.48
C ARG A 100 -15.96 7.98 -17.41
N LEU A 101 -15.45 6.91 -18.02
CA LEU A 101 -14.00 6.65 -18.10
C LEU A 101 -13.22 7.82 -18.71
N ARG A 102 -13.84 8.63 -19.58
CA ARG A 102 -13.23 9.82 -20.18
C ARG A 102 -12.88 10.93 -19.18
N TYR A 103 -13.47 10.90 -17.99
CA TYR A 103 -13.19 11.86 -16.93
C TYR A 103 -12.03 11.42 -16.02
N ILE A 104 -11.52 10.20 -16.20
CA ILE A 104 -10.38 9.71 -15.45
C ILE A 104 -9.11 10.18 -16.16
N GLN A 105 -8.36 11.06 -15.52
CA GLN A 105 -7.11 11.59 -16.03
C GLN A 105 -5.94 11.05 -15.21
N ARG A 106 -4.78 10.92 -15.86
CA ARG A 106 -3.56 10.56 -15.16
C ARG A 106 -3.13 11.76 -14.32
N ALA A 107 -2.69 11.54 -13.09
CA ALA A 107 -1.98 12.55 -12.34
C ALA A 107 -0.65 12.84 -13.07
N ASP A 108 -0.53 14.03 -13.64
CA ASP A 108 0.75 14.54 -14.17
C ASP A 108 1.75 14.74 -13.02
N GLU A 109 3.03 14.98 -13.34
CA GLU A 109 4.12 15.03 -12.34
C GLU A 109 3.94 16.09 -11.23
N ASP A 110 3.00 17.03 -11.39
CA ASP A 110 2.61 18.03 -10.38
C ASP A 110 1.53 17.55 -9.38
N GLY A 111 0.93 16.37 -9.61
CA GLY A 111 0.04 15.71 -8.65
C GLY A 111 0.81 14.88 -7.61
N PRO A 112 0.17 14.43 -6.51
CA PRO A 112 0.83 13.53 -5.57
C PRO A 112 1.30 12.30 -6.33
N THR A 113 2.63 12.16 -6.45
CA THR A 113 3.25 11.16 -7.31
C THR A 113 2.82 9.76 -6.83
N SER A 114 2.78 8.76 -7.72
CA SER A 114 2.51 7.37 -7.33
C SER A 114 3.38 6.90 -6.13
N LEU A 115 4.59 7.45 -6.00
CA LEU A 115 5.49 7.22 -4.87
C LEU A 115 5.02 7.89 -3.57
N GLN A 116 4.38 9.07 -3.64
CA GLN A 116 3.83 9.77 -2.47
C GLN A 116 2.62 9.04 -1.89
N VAL A 117 1.76 8.48 -2.75
CA VAL A 117 0.63 7.63 -2.31
C VAL A 117 1.15 6.37 -1.60
N GLU A 118 2.15 5.70 -2.18
CA GLU A 118 2.80 4.55 -1.55
C GLU A 118 3.51 4.92 -0.24
N MET A 119 4.24 6.04 -0.19
CA MET A 119 4.87 6.54 1.04
C MET A 119 3.84 6.89 2.13
N SER A 120 2.68 7.42 1.76
CA SER A 120 1.60 7.71 2.70
C SER A 120 1.00 6.41 3.26
N GLU A 121 0.70 5.44 2.40
CA GLU A 121 0.10 4.16 2.82
C GLU A 121 1.07 3.36 3.71
N ILE A 122 2.36 3.34 3.36
CA ILE A 122 3.40 2.75 4.21
C ILE A 122 3.53 3.54 5.52
N GLY A 123 3.48 4.87 5.47
CA GLY A 123 3.51 5.73 6.66
C GLY A 123 2.38 5.43 7.64
N ASP A 124 1.17 5.24 7.14
CA ASP A 124 -0.01 4.89 7.94
C ASP A 124 0.15 3.51 8.60
N GLN A 125 0.64 2.52 7.85
CA GLN A 125 0.92 1.18 8.38
C GLN A 125 2.01 1.21 9.46
N VAL A 126 3.09 1.97 9.25
CA VAL A 126 4.18 2.13 10.23
C VAL A 126 3.67 2.83 11.49
N SER A 127 2.83 3.85 11.35
CA SER A 127 2.21 4.55 12.47
C SER A 127 1.36 3.61 13.32
N HIS A 128 0.52 2.79 12.67
CA HIS A 128 -0.31 1.80 13.37
C HIS A 128 0.53 0.74 14.10
N LEU A 129 1.54 0.17 13.43
CA LEU A 129 2.45 -0.80 14.06
C LEU A 129 3.20 -0.19 15.24
N THR A 130 3.65 1.06 15.11
CA THR A 130 4.31 1.79 16.20
C THR A 130 3.38 1.95 17.41
N ALA A 131 2.11 2.25 17.19
CA ALA A 131 1.11 2.34 18.25
C ALA A 131 0.89 0.98 18.94
N LEU A 132 0.77 -0.12 18.19
CA LEU A 132 0.64 -1.46 18.75
C LEU A 132 1.87 -1.88 19.56
N VAL A 133 3.08 -1.62 19.06
CA VAL A 133 4.33 -1.90 19.77
C VAL A 133 4.40 -1.10 21.07
N SER A 134 4.03 0.19 21.03
CA SER A 134 3.98 1.03 22.22
C SER A 134 3.03 0.47 23.28
N HIS A 135 1.83 0.04 22.86
CA HIS A 135 0.84 -0.58 23.74
C HIS A 135 1.37 -1.85 24.40
N LEU A 136 1.87 -2.80 23.59
CA LEU A 136 2.42 -4.07 24.11
C LEU A 136 3.62 -3.83 25.04
N THR A 137 4.44 -2.82 24.74
CA THR A 137 5.59 -2.45 25.59
C THR A 137 5.12 -1.84 26.90
N GLN A 138 4.06 -1.03 26.89
CA GLN A 138 3.43 -0.47 28.09
C GLN A 138 2.80 -1.57 28.95
N GLU A 139 2.05 -2.48 28.36
CA GLU A 139 1.46 -3.63 29.06
C GLU A 139 2.54 -4.48 29.72
N ARG A 140 3.60 -4.83 28.98
CA ARG A 140 4.74 -5.57 29.52
C ARG A 140 5.39 -4.82 30.69
N ARG A 141 5.55 -3.49 30.60
CA ARG A 141 6.07 -2.66 31.70
C ARG A 141 5.15 -2.69 32.92
N CYS A 142 3.83 -2.61 32.74
CA CYS A 142 2.87 -2.69 33.84
C CYS A 142 2.84 -4.07 34.51
N CYS A 143 2.92 -5.16 33.74
CA CYS A 143 2.99 -6.52 34.26
C CYS A 143 4.28 -6.77 35.06
N LEU A 144 5.43 -6.31 34.57
CA LEU A 144 6.70 -6.44 35.27
C LEU A 144 6.74 -5.59 36.55
N ALA A 145 6.16 -4.38 36.52
CA ALA A 145 6.06 -3.52 37.69
C ALA A 145 5.15 -4.10 38.80
N THR A 146 4.17 -4.94 38.44
CA THR A 146 3.32 -5.64 39.41
C THR A 146 3.94 -6.94 39.93
N GLN A 147 4.84 -7.58 39.17
CA GLN A 147 5.60 -8.76 39.60
C GLN A 147 6.80 -8.43 40.49
N ALA A 148 7.34 -7.21 40.42
CA ALA A 148 8.49 -6.77 41.21
C ALA A 148 8.17 -6.46 42.71
N SER A 149 6.95 -6.74 43.20
CA SER A 149 6.53 -6.37 44.57
C SER A 149 6.52 -7.52 45.59
N THR A 150 6.97 -8.73 45.26
CA THR A 150 7.16 -9.77 46.28
C THR A 150 8.43 -10.55 45.99
N GLU A 151 9.45 -10.32 46.82
CA GLU A 151 10.62 -11.19 47.02
C GLU A 151 11.81 -11.09 46.03
N ASP A 152 12.34 -9.91 45.70
CA ASP A 152 13.66 -9.80 45.03
C ASP A 152 14.32 -8.39 45.09
N ALA A 153 14.12 -7.63 46.17
CA ALA A 153 14.66 -6.27 46.28
C ALA A 153 16.15 -6.18 46.67
N ASP A 154 16.78 -7.29 47.09
CA ASP A 154 18.16 -7.28 47.63
C ASP A 154 19.25 -7.66 46.60
N LEU A 155 18.89 -8.06 45.36
CA LEU A 155 19.87 -8.54 44.35
C LEU A 155 20.13 -7.56 43.20
N LEU A 156 19.45 -6.41 43.13
CA LEU A 156 19.65 -5.42 42.07
C LEU A 156 20.60 -4.28 42.44
N ASP A 157 20.91 -4.09 43.72
CA ASP A 157 21.99 -3.19 44.15
C ASP A 157 23.37 -3.78 43.79
N GLU A 158 23.53 -5.11 43.86
CA GLU A 158 24.82 -5.78 43.58
C GLU A 158 25.11 -5.89 42.07
N VAL A 159 24.08 -5.94 41.22
CA VAL A 159 24.23 -5.96 39.75
C VAL A 159 24.50 -4.57 39.17
N PHE A 160 23.98 -3.51 39.81
CA PHE A 160 24.19 -2.14 39.34
C PHE A 160 25.60 -1.61 39.66
N GLU A 161 26.27 -2.14 40.69
CA GLU A 161 27.66 -1.78 41.03
C GLU A 161 28.70 -2.43 40.08
N ILE A 162 28.39 -3.55 39.44
CA ILE A 162 29.32 -4.29 38.57
C ILE A 162 29.38 -3.71 37.14
N LEU A 163 28.39 -2.93 36.70
CA LEU A 163 28.28 -2.42 35.34
C LEU A 163 28.69 -0.94 35.15
N GLU A 164 29.28 -0.31 36.15
CA GLU A 164 29.91 1.02 35.98
C GLU A 164 31.32 0.91 35.39
N LEU A 165 31.41 0.76 34.05
CA LEU A 165 32.63 1.09 33.32
C LEU A 165 32.81 2.62 33.26
N PRO A 166 33.95 3.18 33.72
CA PRO A 166 34.17 4.61 33.69
C PRO A 166 34.40 5.08 32.25
N GLN A 167 33.50 5.93 31.75
CA GLN A 167 33.70 6.70 30.51
C GLN A 167 34.82 7.72 30.77
N GLN A 168 36.03 7.49 30.24
CA GLN A 168 37.02 8.55 30.15
C GLN A 168 36.66 9.52 29.00
N PRO A 169 36.79 10.83 29.19
CA PRO A 169 36.41 11.81 28.17
C PRO A 169 37.34 11.76 26.96
N LEU A 170 36.74 11.82 25.76
CA LEU A 170 37.46 11.92 24.49
C LEU A 170 38.26 13.22 24.43
N THR A 171 39.59 13.12 24.54
CA THR A 171 40.48 14.24 24.22
C THR A 171 40.73 14.26 22.71
N VAL A 172 40.39 15.40 22.10
CA VAL A 172 40.68 15.71 20.70
C VAL A 172 42.20 15.81 20.53
N VAL A 173 42.79 14.95 19.72
CA VAL A 173 44.20 15.04 19.32
C VAL A 173 44.29 15.90 18.05
N PRO A 174 45.13 16.96 18.02
CA PRO A 174 45.21 17.86 16.87
C PRO A 174 46.04 17.26 15.72
N SER A 175 45.71 17.72 14.52
CA SER A 175 46.30 17.42 13.21
C SER A 175 47.83 17.44 13.15
N GLY A 176 48.44 16.46 12.50
CA GLY A 176 49.85 16.55 12.07
C GLY A 176 50.45 15.29 11.43
N SER A 177 51.10 15.50 10.27
CA SER A 177 52.00 14.63 9.49
C SER A 177 51.42 13.40 8.76
N TRP A 178 51.17 13.58 7.47
CA TRP A 178 51.31 12.52 6.47
C TRP A 178 52.78 12.50 6.03
N ASP A 179 53.59 11.60 6.60
CA ASP A 179 54.92 11.32 6.09
C ASP A 179 55.05 9.83 5.75
N TYR A 180 55.41 9.62 4.48
CA TYR A 180 55.74 8.40 3.71
C TYR A 180 54.62 7.59 3.07
#